data_AF-A0A6P3ZH70-F1
#
_entry.id   AF-A0A6P3ZH70-F1
#
_cell.length_a   1.000
_cell.length_b   1.000
_cell.length_c   1.000
_cell.angle_alpha   90.00
_cell.angle_beta   90.00
_cell.angle_gamma   90.00
#
_symmetry.space_group_name_H-M   'P 1'
#
loop_
_entity.id
_entity.type
_entity.pdbx_description
1 polymer ?
#
loop_
_entity_poly.entity_id
_entity_poly.type
_entity_poly.pdbx_seq_one_letter_code
_entity_poly.pdbx_strand_id
1 'polypeptide(L)'
;MESQVGLIEQSFHSSYSFCVREALDELPDNFTITDPCMSGHPIVFASHGFLKMTGYTETEVIGQNGRIFQGPGTSRRSVMEIREAIREERAIQIHLLNYRKDGTPFWMLFHMCPVFNKEDGRVIHFVGVQVPILRKPRRLGSGSGRNGVDLCEEGSTGMHDVVYGSCRREVCSDSLLELDHVLARESPVDTTNRGLFYHFQVYRFFILQKLTS
;
A
#
# COMPACT_ATOMS: atom_id res chain seq x y z
N MET A 1 1.67 19.10 29.29
CA MET A 1 2.61 18.90 28.17
C MET A 1 2.07 17.70 27.41
N GLU A 2 1.40 17.93 26.28
CA GLU A 2 0.85 16.83 25.48
C GLU A 2 2.00 15.98 24.94
N SER A 3 1.85 14.66 24.99
CA SER A 3 2.84 13.77 24.39
C SER A 3 2.78 13.91 22.87
N GLN A 4 3.91 13.72 22.19
CA GLN A 4 3.97 13.73 20.73
C GLN A 4 2.96 12.74 20.09
N VAL A 5 2.69 11.62 20.77
CA VAL A 5 1.67 10.63 20.40
C VAL A 5 0.26 11.22 20.46
N GLY A 6 -0.07 11.98 21.51
CA GLY A 6 -1.37 12.64 21.63
C GLY A 6 -1.66 13.63 20.49
N LEU A 7 -0.63 14.34 20.00
CA LEU A 7 -0.77 15.23 18.84
C LEU A 7 -1.00 14.47 17.53
N ILE A 8 -0.40 13.28 17.38
CA ILE A 8 -0.59 12.43 16.21
C ILE A 8 -2.01 11.86 16.17
N GLU A 9 -2.49 11.34 17.30
CA GLU A 9 -3.86 10.84 17.43
C GLU A 9 -4.88 11.96 17.19
N GLN A 10 -4.63 13.17 17.71
CA GLN A 10 -5.46 14.34 17.44
C GLN A 10 -5.49 14.74 15.96
N SER A 11 -4.37 14.64 15.22
CA SER A 11 -4.34 14.92 13.77
C SER A 11 -5.31 14.00 13.02
N PHE A 12 -5.24 12.70 13.30
CA PHE A 12 -6.14 11.73 12.66
C PHE A 12 -7.60 11.90 13.09
N HIS A 13 -7.84 12.11 14.40
CA HIS A 13 -9.19 12.30 14.95
C HIS A 13 -9.89 13.57 14.47
N SER A 14 -9.12 14.62 14.18
CA SER A 14 -9.66 15.87 13.60
C SER A 14 -9.92 15.75 12.11
N SER A 15 -9.18 14.87 11.42
CA SER A 15 -9.32 14.65 9.97
C SER A 15 -10.53 13.77 9.60
N TYR A 16 -10.93 12.84 10.47
CA TYR A 16 -11.99 11.88 10.19
C TYR A 16 -13.03 11.81 11.30
N SER A 17 -14.31 11.80 10.91
CA SER A 17 -15.42 11.66 11.86
C SER A 17 -15.33 10.37 12.67
N PHE A 18 -15.98 10.35 13.84
CA PHE A 18 -16.03 9.16 14.69
C PHE A 18 -16.57 7.93 13.93
N CYS A 19 -17.65 8.08 13.17
CA CYS A 19 -18.24 6.98 12.39
C CYS A 19 -17.29 6.46 11.28
N VAL A 20 -16.48 7.34 10.67
CA VAL A 20 -15.46 6.90 9.71
C VAL A 20 -14.40 6.07 10.41
N ARG A 21 -13.94 6.49 11.59
CA ARG A 21 -12.94 5.75 12.38
C ARG A 21 -13.46 4.38 12.81
N GLU A 22 -14.68 4.30 13.35
CA GLU A 22 -15.31 3.00 13.66
C GLU A 22 -15.41 2.11 12.42
N ALA A 23 -15.81 2.68 11.28
CA ALA A 23 -15.89 1.90 10.04
C ALA A 23 -14.52 1.39 9.55
N LEU A 24 -13.43 2.09 9.84
CA LEU A 24 -12.07 1.65 9.50
C LEU A 24 -11.60 0.52 10.43
N ASP A 25 -11.97 0.58 11.72
CA ASP A 25 -11.61 -0.44 12.72
C ASP A 25 -12.25 -1.81 12.42
N GLU A 26 -13.46 -1.80 11.83
CA GLU A 26 -14.19 -3.01 11.45
C GLU A 26 -13.67 -3.67 10.15
N LEU A 27 -12.75 -3.03 9.42
CA LEU A 27 -12.23 -3.61 8.18
C LEU A 27 -11.25 -4.76 8.49
N PRO A 28 -11.42 -5.94 7.86
CA PRO A 28 -10.56 -7.11 8.12
C PRO A 28 -9.16 -6.99 7.53
N ASP A 29 -8.90 -5.95 6.74
CA ASP A 29 -7.70 -5.76 5.95
C ASP A 29 -6.47 -5.37 6.76
N ASN A 30 -5.29 -5.60 6.17
CA ASN A 30 -4.04 -5.07 6.70
C ASN A 30 -3.73 -3.76 5.98
N PHE A 31 -3.93 -2.63 6.66
CA PHE A 31 -3.59 -1.32 6.12
C PHE A 31 -3.13 -0.36 7.20
N THR A 32 -2.40 0.67 6.77
CA THR A 32 -1.97 1.79 7.59
C THR A 32 -2.31 3.10 6.90
N ILE A 33 -2.57 4.14 7.69
CA ILE A 33 -2.72 5.51 7.19
C ILE A 33 -1.55 6.33 7.73
N THR A 34 -0.91 7.11 6.88
CA THR A 34 0.21 7.97 7.23
C THR A 34 -0.08 9.43 6.90
N ASP A 35 0.48 10.34 7.67
CA ASP A 35 0.29 11.78 7.51
C ASP A 35 1.58 12.42 6.96
N PRO A 36 1.61 12.87 5.69
CA PRO A 36 2.78 13.50 5.09
C PRO A 36 3.01 14.94 5.57
N CYS A 37 2.02 15.59 6.17
CA CYS A 37 2.12 16.95 6.71
C CYS A 37 2.84 16.98 8.05
N MET A 38 2.89 15.85 8.76
CA MET A 38 3.63 15.71 10.02
C MET A 38 5.11 15.36 9.79
N SER A 39 5.98 15.93 10.63
CA SER A 39 7.42 15.67 10.59
C SER A 39 7.72 14.18 10.69
N GLY A 40 8.52 13.68 9.75
CA GLY A 40 8.91 12.25 9.70
C GLY A 40 7.91 11.35 8.97
N HIS A 41 6.79 11.87 8.48
CA HIS A 41 5.73 11.14 7.79
C HIS A 41 5.27 9.91 8.61
N PRO A 42 4.71 10.14 9.81
CA PRO A 42 4.32 9.09 10.74
C PRO A 42 3.08 8.31 10.28
N ILE A 43 2.96 7.09 10.78
CA ILE A 43 1.72 6.32 10.79
C ILE A 43 0.81 6.92 11.85
N VAL A 44 -0.42 7.23 11.44
CA VAL A 44 -1.44 7.84 12.29
C VAL A 44 -2.63 6.91 12.54
N PHE A 45 -2.71 5.80 11.80
CA PHE A 45 -3.66 4.71 12.01
C PHE A 45 -3.08 3.39 11.50
N ALA A 46 -3.37 2.30 12.20
CA ALA A 46 -3.01 0.94 11.79
C ALA A 46 -4.16 -0.02 12.08
N SER A 47 -4.60 -0.76 11.07
CA SER A 47 -5.72 -1.69 11.24
C SER A 47 -5.38 -2.86 12.15
N HIS A 48 -6.40 -3.48 12.75
CA HIS A 48 -6.20 -4.65 13.60
C HIS A 48 -5.55 -5.83 12.85
N GLY A 49 -5.92 -6.03 11.59
CA GLY A 49 -5.29 -7.00 10.70
C GLY A 49 -3.78 -6.76 10.53
N PHE A 50 -3.40 -5.49 10.31
CA PHE A 50 -1.99 -5.09 10.19
C PHE A 50 -1.18 -5.37 11.46
N LEU A 51 -1.71 -5.01 12.63
CA LEU A 51 -1.06 -5.24 13.92
C LEU A 51 -0.85 -6.74 14.15
N LYS A 52 -1.89 -7.55 13.91
CA LYS A 52 -1.82 -9.01 14.02
C LYS A 52 -0.80 -9.63 13.04
N MET A 53 -0.77 -9.17 11.79
CA MET A 53 0.13 -9.67 10.76
C MET A 53 1.61 -9.40 11.11
N THR A 54 1.91 -8.23 11.66
CA THR A 54 3.27 -7.76 11.92
C THR A 54 3.77 -8.13 13.33
N GLY A 55 2.86 -8.37 14.27
CA GLY A 55 3.16 -8.66 15.67
C GLY A 55 3.50 -7.43 16.52
N TYR A 56 3.32 -6.23 15.99
CA TYR A 56 3.49 -4.98 16.73
C TYR A 56 2.19 -4.58 17.44
N THR A 57 2.32 -3.88 18.56
CA THR A 57 1.18 -3.20 19.19
C THR A 57 0.93 -1.84 18.53
N GLU A 58 -0.29 -1.33 18.66
CA GLU A 58 -0.64 0.00 18.15
C GLU A 58 0.29 1.09 18.71
N THR A 59 0.56 1.06 20.02
CA THR A 59 1.48 1.99 20.70
C THR A 59 2.92 1.96 20.18
N GLU A 60 3.33 0.87 19.54
CA GLU A 60 4.65 0.74 18.92
C GLU A 60 4.67 1.24 17.47
N VAL A 61 3.51 1.32 16.82
CA VAL A 61 3.35 1.66 15.41
C VAL A 61 2.96 3.13 15.21
N ILE A 62 2.01 3.63 16.01
CA ILE A 62 1.54 5.02 15.89
C ILE A 62 2.70 5.98 16.17
N GLY A 63 2.85 6.97 15.28
CA GLY A 63 3.93 7.94 15.31
C GLY A 63 5.25 7.47 14.68
N GLN A 64 5.36 6.19 14.34
CA GLN A 64 6.54 5.68 13.63
C GLN A 64 6.41 5.87 12.13
N ASN A 65 7.54 5.97 11.44
CA ASN A 65 7.56 5.89 9.98
C ASN A 65 7.58 4.42 9.54
N GLY A 66 6.93 4.11 8.41
CA GLY A 66 6.86 2.73 7.88
C GLY A 66 8.21 2.06 7.59
N ARG A 67 9.34 2.79 7.66
CA ARG A 67 10.68 2.20 7.63
C ARG A 67 10.96 1.22 8.77
N ILE A 68 10.21 1.25 9.88
CA ILE A 68 10.42 0.33 11.01
C ILE A 68 10.21 -1.15 10.63
N PHE A 69 9.47 -1.42 9.57
CA PHE A 69 9.21 -2.79 9.07
C PHE A 69 10.28 -3.29 8.09
N GLN A 70 11.28 -2.45 7.78
CA GLN A 70 12.36 -2.77 6.84
C GLN A 70 13.55 -3.38 7.60
N GLY A 71 14.34 -4.20 6.92
CA GLY A 71 15.52 -4.84 7.50
C GLY A 71 16.61 -5.14 6.48
N PRO A 72 17.62 -5.95 6.84
CA PRO A 72 18.83 -6.14 6.04
C PRO A 72 18.61 -6.64 4.61
N GLY A 73 17.56 -7.45 4.41
CA GLY A 73 17.18 -7.99 3.10
C GLY A 73 16.22 -7.11 2.30
N THR A 74 15.76 -5.98 2.85
CA THR A 74 14.87 -5.06 2.14
C THR A 74 15.61 -4.36 1.00
N SER A 75 15.04 -4.45 -0.20
CA SER A 75 15.61 -3.84 -1.41
C SER A 75 15.63 -2.31 -1.32
N ARG A 76 16.82 -1.71 -1.34
CA ARG A 76 16.97 -0.23 -1.40
C ARG A 76 16.27 0.38 -2.60
N ARG A 77 16.28 -0.31 -3.76
CA ARG A 77 15.56 0.13 -4.96
C ARG A 77 14.06 0.25 -4.70
N SER A 78 13.47 -0.75 -4.05
CA SER A 78 12.04 -0.74 -3.73
C SER A 78 11.69 0.39 -2.77
N VAL A 79 12.55 0.67 -1.79
CA VAL A 79 12.39 1.80 -0.87
C VAL A 79 12.48 3.14 -1.60
N MET A 80 13.40 3.28 -2.57
CA MET A 80 13.50 4.48 -3.40
C MET A 80 12.24 4.67 -4.25
N GLU A 81 11.73 3.61 -4.89
CA GLU A 81 10.50 3.69 -5.69
C GLU A 81 9.28 4.16 -4.86
N ILE A 82 9.18 3.73 -3.60
CA ILE A 82 8.16 4.24 -2.66
C ILE A 82 8.39 5.72 -2.34
N ARG A 83 9.63 6.15 -2.06
CA ARG A 83 9.94 7.56 -1.78
C ARG A 83 9.60 8.47 -2.96
N GLU A 84 9.93 8.05 -4.18
CA GLU A 84 9.57 8.80 -5.38
C GLU A 84 8.06 8.87 -5.56
N ALA A 85 7.32 7.78 -5.31
CA ALA A 85 5.86 7.80 -5.38
C ALA A 85 5.22 8.77 -4.36
N ILE A 86 5.78 8.87 -3.15
CA ILE A 86 5.37 9.86 -2.15
C ILE A 86 5.65 11.28 -2.66
N ARG A 87 6.87 11.54 -3.17
CA ARG A 87 7.27 12.85 -3.70
C ARG A 87 6.40 13.30 -4.89
N GLU A 88 5.98 12.34 -5.71
CA GLU A 88 5.16 12.57 -6.90
C GLU A 88 3.65 12.50 -6.62
N GLU A 89 3.25 12.32 -5.36
CA GLU A 89 1.84 12.23 -4.94
C GLU A 89 1.04 11.23 -5.79
N ARG A 90 1.63 10.06 -6.06
CA ARG A 90 1.04 9.03 -6.92
C ARG A 90 0.89 7.69 -6.22
N ALA A 91 0.01 6.87 -6.77
CA ALA A 91 -0.12 5.49 -6.35
C ALA A 91 1.11 4.65 -6.77
N ILE A 92 1.41 3.61 -6.01
CA ILE A 92 2.41 2.60 -6.34
C ILE A 92 1.97 1.23 -5.86
N GLN A 93 2.35 0.19 -6.61
CA GLN A 93 2.25 -1.19 -6.21
C GLN A 93 3.61 -1.85 -6.35
N ILE A 94 4.12 -2.46 -5.28
CA ILE A 94 5.46 -3.02 -5.27
C ILE A 94 5.56 -4.20 -4.30
N HIS A 95 6.46 -5.13 -4.61
CA HIS A 95 6.82 -6.20 -3.69
C HIS A 95 8.11 -5.85 -2.96
N LEU A 96 8.11 -5.98 -1.64
CA LEU A 96 9.30 -5.79 -0.81
C LEU A 96 9.35 -6.79 0.33
N LEU A 97 10.55 -7.00 0.86
CA LEU A 97 10.76 -7.82 2.04
C LEU A 97 10.59 -6.94 3.28
N ASN A 98 9.67 -7.32 4.15
CA ASN A 98 9.46 -6.71 5.46
C ASN A 98 9.78 -7.71 6.57
N TYR A 99 9.89 -7.20 7.78
CA TYR A 99 10.23 -7.95 8.98
C TYR A 99 9.14 -7.73 10.03
N ARG A 100 8.72 -8.83 10.65
CA ARG A 100 7.86 -8.79 11.83
C ARG A 100 8.66 -8.33 13.05
N LYS A 101 7.96 -8.05 14.15
CA LYS A 101 8.57 -7.66 15.42
C LYS A 101 9.60 -8.66 15.93
N ASP A 102 9.35 -9.96 15.72
CA ASP A 102 10.25 -11.06 16.09
C ASP A 102 11.47 -11.21 15.15
N GLY A 103 11.58 -10.36 14.12
CA GLY A 103 12.63 -10.43 13.10
C GLY A 103 12.34 -11.41 11.97
N THR A 104 11.18 -12.09 11.95
CA THR A 104 10.83 -13.02 10.89
C THR A 104 10.60 -12.27 9.57
N PRO A 105 11.36 -12.55 8.49
CA PRO A 105 11.16 -11.91 7.20
C PRO A 105 9.93 -12.47 6.49
N PHE A 106 9.21 -11.60 5.78
CA PHE A 106 8.12 -12.01 4.90
C PHE A 106 8.05 -11.10 3.66
N TRP A 107 7.64 -11.68 2.53
CA TRP A 107 7.37 -10.89 1.34
C TRP A 107 6.01 -10.22 1.48
N MET A 108 5.97 -8.94 1.15
CA MET A 108 4.77 -8.13 1.19
C MET A 108 4.52 -7.56 -0.20
N LEU A 109 3.33 -7.79 -0.73
CA LEU A 109 2.78 -6.97 -1.80
C LEU A 109 2.19 -5.72 -1.14
N PHE A 110 2.79 -4.59 -1.45
CA PHE A 110 2.44 -3.28 -0.92
C PHE A 110 1.74 -2.46 -1.99
N HIS A 111 0.59 -1.90 -1.65
CA HIS A 111 -0.07 -0.89 -2.46
C HIS A 111 -0.23 0.38 -1.64
N MET A 112 0.18 1.52 -2.18
CA MET A 112 0.07 2.82 -1.52
C MET A 112 -0.62 3.81 -2.44
N CYS A 113 -1.53 4.61 -1.90
CA CYS A 113 -2.23 5.65 -2.63
C CYS A 113 -2.43 6.91 -1.78
N PRO A 114 -2.32 8.10 -2.39
CA PRO A 114 -2.63 9.36 -1.70
C PRO A 114 -4.14 9.53 -1.49
N VAL A 115 -4.49 10.18 -0.39
CA VAL A 115 -5.83 10.70 -0.08
C VAL A 115 -5.79 12.20 -0.25
N PHE A 116 -6.66 12.73 -1.09
CA PHE A 116 -6.73 14.16 -1.38
C PHE A 116 -7.86 14.81 -0.62
N ASN A 117 -7.62 16.00 -0.08
CA ASN A 117 -8.66 16.87 0.43
C ASN A 117 -9.58 17.31 -0.72
N LYS A 118 -10.89 17.25 -0.50
CA LYS A 118 -11.91 17.59 -1.51
C LYS A 118 -11.93 19.07 -1.90
N GLU A 119 -11.59 19.96 -0.99
CA GLU A 119 -11.70 21.42 -1.17
C GLU A 119 -10.48 21.99 -1.89
N ASP A 120 -9.27 21.63 -1.46
CA ASP A 120 -8.03 22.23 -1.96
C ASP A 120 -7.18 21.30 -2.84
N GLY A 121 -7.56 20.02 -2.94
CA GLY A 121 -6.86 19.03 -3.76
C GLY A 121 -5.48 18.63 -3.26
N ARG A 122 -5.08 19.01 -2.04
CA ARG A 122 -3.79 18.63 -1.44
C ARG A 122 -3.85 17.23 -0.85
N VAL A 123 -2.71 16.54 -0.86
CA VAL A 123 -2.59 15.25 -0.18
C VAL A 123 -2.62 15.48 1.33
N ILE A 124 -3.61 14.88 2.00
CA ILE A 124 -3.75 14.94 3.46
C ILE A 124 -3.22 13.67 4.14
N HIS A 125 -3.27 12.53 3.44
CA HIS A 125 -2.82 11.24 3.97
C HIS A 125 -2.35 10.33 2.84
N PHE A 126 -1.64 9.26 3.19
CA PHE A 126 -1.46 8.09 2.33
C PHE A 126 -2.07 6.86 3.00
N VAL A 127 -2.74 6.02 2.20
CA VAL A 127 -3.18 4.69 2.62
C VAL A 127 -2.22 3.68 2.03
N GLY A 128 -1.66 2.83 2.88
CA GLY A 128 -0.85 1.68 2.50
C GLY A 128 -1.57 0.39 2.85
N VAL A 129 -1.90 -0.44 1.86
CA VAL A 129 -2.48 -1.78 2.03
C VAL A 129 -1.37 -2.82 1.86
N GLN A 130 -1.34 -3.81 2.76
CA GLN A 130 -0.29 -4.83 2.83
C GLN A 130 -0.87 -6.24 2.71
N VAL A 131 -0.40 -7.01 1.74
CA VAL A 131 -0.75 -8.43 1.61
C VAL A 131 0.51 -9.29 1.74
N PRO A 132 0.60 -10.16 2.75
CA PRO A 132 1.73 -11.07 2.89
C PRO A 132 1.65 -12.12 1.78
N ILE A 133 2.77 -12.37 1.09
CA ILE A 133 2.87 -13.37 0.04
C ILE A 133 3.93 -14.43 0.39
N LEU A 134 3.66 -15.68 0.01
CA LEU A 134 4.45 -16.85 0.40
C LEU A 134 5.88 -16.86 -0.16
N ARG A 135 6.11 -16.26 -1.34
CA ARG A 135 7.39 -16.33 -2.04
C ARG A 135 7.71 -15.03 -2.75
N LYS A 136 9.01 -14.81 -2.98
CA LYS A 136 9.48 -13.74 -3.86
C LYS A 136 8.80 -13.88 -5.22
N PRO A 137 8.15 -12.84 -5.76
CA PRO A 137 7.62 -12.89 -7.11
C PRO A 137 8.76 -13.19 -8.09
N ARG A 138 8.56 -14.19 -8.94
CA ARG A 138 9.47 -14.39 -10.07
C ARG A 138 9.30 -13.19 -10.99
N ARG A 139 10.40 -12.49 -11.31
CA ARG A 139 10.39 -11.59 -12.46
C ARG A 139 9.98 -12.46 -13.65
N LEU A 140 8.88 -12.13 -14.34
CA LEU A 140 8.67 -12.70 -15.67
C LEU A 140 9.81 -12.16 -16.53
N GLY A 141 10.91 -12.91 -16.60
CA GLY A 141 11.87 -12.75 -17.67
C GLY A 141 11.17 -13.16 -18.95
N SER A 142 11.20 -12.29 -19.95
CA SER A 142 10.88 -12.64 -21.33
C SER A 142 11.75 -13.84 -21.72
N GLY A 143 11.16 -15.04 -21.69
CA GLY A 143 11.79 -16.25 -22.18
C GLY A 143 11.50 -16.43 -23.66
N SER A 144 12.50 -16.27 -24.50
CA SER A 144 12.64 -17.06 -25.73
C SER A 144 14.11 -17.29 -26.01
N GLY A 145 14.49 -18.54 -26.22
CA GLY A 145 15.87 -19.01 -26.35
C GLY A 145 16.34 -19.19 -27.79
N ARG A 146 17.68 -19.33 -27.88
CA ARG A 146 18.52 -19.98 -28.91
C ARG A 146 18.66 -19.28 -30.29
N ASN A 147 19.82 -18.67 -30.53
CA ASN A 147 20.91 -19.17 -31.39
C ASN A 147 22.06 -18.16 -31.41
N GLY A 148 23.30 -18.65 -31.47
CA GLY A 148 24.50 -17.81 -31.32
C GLY A 148 24.85 -16.96 -32.54
N VAL A 149 25.47 -15.81 -32.27
CA VAL A 149 26.71 -15.28 -32.86
C VAL A 149 27.12 -14.05 -32.04
N ASP A 150 28.41 -13.90 -31.76
CA ASP A 150 29.02 -12.68 -31.21
C ASP A 150 28.70 -11.48 -32.09
N LEU A 151 28.39 -10.32 -31.49
CA LEU A 151 28.88 -9.00 -31.88
C LEU A 151 28.70 -8.03 -30.70
N CYS A 152 29.80 -7.38 -30.29
CA CYS A 152 29.78 -6.18 -29.47
C CYS A 152 29.19 -5.01 -30.26
N GLU A 153 28.31 -4.20 -29.66
CA GLU A 153 28.43 -2.74 -29.50
C GLU A 153 27.13 -2.11 -28.96
N GLU A 154 27.30 -0.88 -28.47
CA GLU A 154 26.41 -0.04 -27.69
C GLU A 154 25.00 0.19 -28.27
N GLY A 155 24.04 0.44 -27.39
CA GLY A 155 22.69 0.83 -27.79
C GLY A 155 21.75 1.02 -26.61
N SER A 156 21.76 2.22 -26.05
CA SER A 156 20.72 2.77 -25.18
C SER A 156 19.33 2.48 -25.74
N THR A 157 18.48 1.70 -25.07
CA THR A 157 17.05 1.69 -25.38
C THR A 157 16.23 1.40 -24.13
N GLY A 158 15.34 2.34 -23.82
CA GLY A 158 14.56 2.43 -22.60
C GLY A 158 13.68 1.21 -22.34
N MET A 159 13.59 0.86 -21.06
CA MET A 159 12.63 -0.11 -20.58
C MET A 159 11.28 0.61 -20.40
N HIS A 160 10.31 0.19 -21.18
CA HIS A 160 8.94 0.71 -21.21
C HIS A 160 8.33 0.81 -19.81
N ASP A 161 7.99 2.04 -19.43
CA ASP A 161 7.06 2.38 -18.36
C ASP A 161 5.71 1.68 -18.63
N VAL A 162 5.27 0.84 -17.70
CA VAL A 162 3.84 0.61 -17.52
C VAL A 162 3.33 1.85 -16.79
N VAL A 163 2.91 2.84 -17.58
CA VAL A 163 2.22 4.04 -17.09
C VAL A 163 0.93 3.60 -16.40
N TYR A 164 0.97 3.47 -15.07
CA TYR A 164 -0.26 3.44 -14.27
C TYR A 164 -0.81 4.86 -14.29
N GLY A 165 -1.84 5.06 -15.11
CA GLY A 165 -2.45 6.35 -15.34
C GLY A 165 -2.77 7.07 -14.03
N SER A 166 -2.39 8.35 -13.95
CA SER A 166 -2.89 9.28 -12.96
C SER A 166 -4.42 9.31 -13.08
N CYS A 167 -5.13 8.62 -12.19
CA CYS A 167 -6.59 8.64 -12.17
C CYS A 167 -7.07 9.96 -11.54
N ARG A 168 -6.93 11.05 -12.29
CA ARG A 168 -7.74 12.28 -12.15
C ARG A 168 -9.14 12.12 -12.75
N ARG A 169 -9.66 10.89 -12.86
CA ARG A 169 -11.02 10.64 -13.35
C ARG A 169 -11.84 9.96 -12.27
N GLU A 170 -12.84 10.71 -11.83
CA GLU A 170 -14.02 10.28 -11.12
C GLU A 170 -14.53 8.96 -11.69
N VAL A 171 -14.79 7.97 -10.84
CA VAL A 171 -15.57 6.80 -11.23
C VAL A 171 -16.96 6.99 -10.64
N CYS A 172 -17.91 7.28 -11.52
CA CYS A 172 -19.33 7.30 -11.23
C CYS A 172 -19.76 5.93 -10.65
N SER A 173 -20.61 6.02 -9.64
CA SER A 173 -21.55 4.97 -9.23
C SER A 173 -22.16 4.31 -10.47
N ASP A 174 -22.04 3.00 -10.61
CA ASP A 174 -23.19 2.11 -10.71
C ASP A 174 -22.78 0.63 -10.73
N SER A 175 -23.58 -0.19 -10.03
CA SER A 175 -23.58 -1.67 -9.99
C SER A 175 -22.88 -2.35 -8.80
N LEU A 176 -23.37 -2.09 -7.58
CA LEU A 176 -23.02 -2.83 -6.36
C LEU A 176 -23.55 -4.28 -6.32
N LEU A 177 -24.41 -4.68 -7.25
CA LEU A 177 -25.13 -5.97 -7.18
C LEU A 177 -24.40 -7.14 -7.86
N GLU A 178 -23.31 -6.91 -8.60
CA GLU A 178 -22.52 -8.01 -9.19
C GLU A 178 -21.35 -8.49 -8.30
N LEU A 179 -21.00 -7.74 -7.24
CA LEU A 179 -19.82 -8.05 -6.41
C LEU A 179 -20.06 -9.16 -5.38
N ASP A 180 -21.29 -9.32 -4.88
CA ASP A 180 -21.62 -10.33 -3.86
C ASP A 180 -21.45 -11.77 -4.36
N HIS A 181 -21.58 -12.00 -5.68
CA HIS A 181 -21.42 -13.34 -6.25
C HIS A 181 -19.96 -13.78 -6.40
N VAL A 182 -18.99 -12.85 -6.41
CA VAL A 182 -17.56 -13.18 -6.54
C VAL A 182 -16.97 -13.59 -5.19
N LEU A 183 -17.45 -13.00 -4.09
CA LEU A 183 -16.93 -13.25 -2.74
C LEU A 183 -17.25 -14.67 -2.21
N ALA A 184 -18.21 -15.37 -2.81
CA ALA A 184 -18.65 -16.70 -2.34
C ALA A 184 -17.86 -17.89 -2.90
N ARG A 185 -16.87 -17.69 -3.81
CA ARG A 185 -16.15 -18.80 -4.48
C ARG A 185 -14.62 -18.79 -4.39
N GLU A 186 -14.01 -17.97 -3.55
CA GLU A 186 -12.54 -17.97 -3.41
C GLU A 186 -12.12 -18.94 -2.29
N SER A 187 -11.53 -20.07 -2.69
CA SER A 187 -10.79 -20.97 -1.81
C SER A 187 -9.54 -20.26 -1.28
N PRO A 188 -8.99 -20.67 -0.10
CA PRO A 188 -7.79 -20.03 0.41
C PRO A 188 -6.63 -20.37 -0.53
N VAL A 189 -5.99 -19.34 -1.08
CA VAL A 189 -4.75 -19.38 -1.88
C VAL A 189 -4.95 -19.51 -3.41
N ASP A 190 -5.62 -18.56 -4.07
CA ASP A 190 -5.23 -18.19 -5.45
C ASP A 190 -4.17 -17.08 -5.39
N THR A 191 -2.90 -17.50 -5.47
CA THR A 191 -1.71 -16.63 -5.41
C THR A 191 -1.26 -16.19 -6.80
N THR A 192 -2.19 -16.01 -7.74
CA THR A 192 -1.87 -15.36 -9.00
C THR A 192 -1.85 -13.83 -8.82
N ASN A 193 -0.88 -13.15 -9.44
CA ASN A 193 -0.78 -11.68 -9.41
C ASN A 193 -2.08 -10.98 -9.89
N ARG A 194 -2.94 -11.66 -10.67
CA ARG A 194 -4.23 -11.13 -11.12
C ARG A 194 -5.29 -11.15 -10.02
N GLY A 195 -5.45 -12.24 -9.28
CA GLY A 195 -6.38 -12.30 -8.15
C GLY A 195 -6.06 -11.24 -7.09
N LEU A 196 -4.78 -11.12 -6.75
CA LEU A 196 -4.29 -10.06 -5.86
C LEU A 196 -4.56 -8.65 -6.42
N PHE A 197 -4.44 -8.44 -7.72
CA PHE A 197 -4.71 -7.12 -8.33
C PHE A 197 -6.18 -6.69 -8.20
N TYR A 198 -7.13 -7.59 -8.47
CA TYR A 198 -8.55 -7.31 -8.27
C TYR A 198 -8.89 -7.07 -6.80
N HIS A 199 -8.27 -7.86 -5.91
CA HIS A 199 -8.32 -7.63 -4.47
C HIS A 199 -7.84 -6.20 -4.14
N PHE A 200 -6.67 -5.75 -4.61
CA PHE A 200 -6.24 -4.37 -4.30
C PHE A 200 -7.17 -3.28 -4.84
N GLN A 201 -7.77 -3.44 -6.03
CA GLN A 201 -8.66 -2.40 -6.59
C GLN A 201 -9.96 -2.25 -5.80
N VAL A 202 -10.57 -3.37 -5.38
CA VAL A 202 -11.82 -3.36 -4.62
C VAL A 202 -11.60 -2.77 -3.23
N TYR A 203 -10.53 -3.16 -2.56
CA TYR A 203 -10.24 -2.73 -1.19
C TYR A 203 -9.76 -1.29 -1.11
N ARG A 204 -8.93 -0.86 -2.08
CA ARG A 204 -8.61 0.54 -2.29
C ARG A 204 -9.87 1.38 -2.42
N PHE A 205 -10.84 0.92 -3.21
CA PHE A 205 -12.08 1.65 -3.43
C PHE A 205 -12.86 1.82 -2.12
N PHE A 206 -13.03 0.76 -1.34
CA PHE A 206 -13.75 0.83 -0.06
C PHE A 206 -13.06 1.75 0.96
N ILE A 207 -11.74 1.60 1.18
CA ILE A 207 -11.02 2.42 2.16
C ILE A 207 -11.02 3.88 1.74
N LEU A 208 -10.71 4.19 0.47
CA LEU A 208 -10.72 5.57 -0.02
C LEU A 208 -12.12 6.19 0.00
N GLN A 209 -13.16 5.42 -0.30
CA GLN A 209 -14.54 5.92 -0.22
C GLN A 209 -14.90 6.34 1.21
N LYS A 210 -14.48 5.59 2.23
CA LYS A 210 -14.70 5.93 3.65
C LYS A 210 -13.89 7.14 4.11
N LEU A 211 -12.65 7.28 3.63
CA LEU A 211 -11.79 8.41 4.00
C LEU A 211 -12.19 9.71 3.29
N THR A 212 -12.85 9.61 2.14
CA THR A 212 -13.27 10.80 1.39
C THR A 212 -14.71 11.19 1.67
N SER A 213 -15.57 10.31 2.21
CA SER A 213 -16.97 10.62 2.55
C SER A 213 -17.09 11.61 3.70
#